data_AF-A0A1Y4DHY4-F1
#
_entry.id   AF-A0A1Y4DHY4-F1
#
_cell.length_a   1.000
_cell.length_b   1.000
_cell.length_c   1.000
_cell.angle_alpha   90.00
_cell.angle_beta   90.00
_cell.angle_gamma   90.00
#
_symmetry.space_group_name_H-M   'P 1'
#
loop_
_entity.id
_entity.type
_entity.pdbx_description
1 polymer ?
#
loop_
_entity_poly.entity_id
_entity_poly.type
_entity_poly.pdbx_seq_one_letter_code
_entity_poly.pdbx_strand_id
1 'polypeptide(L)'
;MDDYNLEPGEFLIMQEEHVLLGPINNKQHIRAVALTDRTLILVNDVATGLFKRTTMVKRCPLRRLQRSTHDEVQAFAGKLGDTWWLQLPFEGELIMLTFEISPRRTAERWAEAIRLAAAGNYAAIRTQGTLPPELAGIMDSSRDLIDSLTGGRSSKRISEPERQDASVTVKCVGCHAPLTGHRGTTVTCSYCDTAQTL
;
A
#
# COMPACT_ATOMS: atom_id res chain seq x y z
N MET A 1 -0.12 15.71 16.08
CA MET A 1 -1.39 15.40 15.39
C MET A 1 -1.53 16.21 14.09
N ASP A 2 -0.87 17.37 13.95
CA ASP A 2 -0.92 18.20 12.73
C ASP A 2 -0.16 17.64 11.51
N ASP A 3 0.72 16.65 11.69
CA ASP A 3 1.56 16.10 10.61
C ASP A 3 0.76 15.46 9.44
N TYR A 4 -0.50 15.06 9.68
CA TYR A 4 -1.34 14.37 8.69
C TYR A 4 -2.42 15.25 8.04
N ASN A 5 -2.59 16.49 8.52
CA ASN A 5 -3.62 17.43 8.04
C ASN A 5 -5.01 16.77 7.94
N LEU A 6 -5.52 16.26 9.06
CA LEU A 6 -6.81 15.57 9.13
C LEU A 6 -7.96 16.56 8.92
N GLU A 7 -8.99 16.14 8.17
CA GLU A 7 -10.22 16.91 8.04
C GLU A 7 -11.03 16.92 9.34
N PRO A 8 -11.92 17.90 9.56
CA PRO A 8 -12.84 17.87 10.69
C PRO A 8 -13.62 16.55 10.75
N GLY A 9 -13.55 15.90 11.91
CA GLY A 9 -14.18 14.60 12.17
C GLY A 9 -13.49 13.41 11.51
N GLU A 10 -12.37 13.58 10.79
CA GLU A 10 -11.51 12.48 10.34
C GLU A 10 -10.67 11.98 11.51
N PHE A 11 -10.55 10.66 11.66
CA PHE A 11 -9.78 10.06 12.74
C PHE A 11 -8.78 9.02 12.23
N LEU A 12 -7.63 8.96 12.91
CA LEU A 12 -6.54 8.04 12.59
C LEU A 12 -6.89 6.62 13.07
N ILE A 13 -6.75 5.63 12.18
CA ILE A 13 -6.97 4.21 12.46
C ILE A 13 -5.64 3.49 12.69
N MET A 14 -4.68 3.66 11.77
CA MET A 14 -3.36 3.05 11.85
C MET A 14 -2.31 3.91 11.14
N GLN A 15 -1.05 3.76 11.55
CA GLN A 15 0.08 4.42 10.93
C GLN A 15 1.30 3.50 10.91
N GLU A 16 2.18 3.73 9.94
CA GLU A 16 3.47 3.07 9.83
C GLU A 16 4.49 4.10 9.34
N GLU A 17 5.68 4.08 9.94
CA GLU A 17 6.80 4.96 9.58
C GLU A 17 7.80 4.22 8.68
N HIS A 18 8.67 4.97 8.01
CA HIS A 18 9.76 4.41 7.20
C HIS A 18 9.29 3.40 6.14
N VAL A 19 8.25 3.78 5.39
CA VAL A 19 7.64 2.93 4.35
C VAL A 19 8.27 3.23 3.00
N LEU A 20 8.39 2.20 2.16
CA LEU A 20 8.85 2.35 0.78
C LEU A 20 7.64 2.45 -0.16
N LEU A 21 7.57 3.53 -0.94
CA LEU A 21 6.55 3.78 -1.96
C LEU A 21 7.09 3.51 -3.36
N GLY A 22 6.32 2.77 -4.17
CA GLY A 22 6.57 2.56 -5.59
C GLY A 22 6.75 1.09 -5.99
N PRO A 23 6.94 0.81 -7.28
CA PRO A 23 7.11 -0.54 -7.80
C PRO A 23 8.39 -1.18 -7.24
N ILE A 24 8.44 -2.51 -7.26
CA ILE A 24 9.50 -3.32 -6.63
C ILE A 24 10.91 -2.86 -7.06
N ASN A 25 11.08 -2.46 -8.31
CA ASN A 25 12.36 -2.10 -8.90
C ASN A 25 12.70 -0.60 -8.81
N ASN A 26 11.80 0.24 -8.31
CA ASN A 26 12.00 1.69 -8.21
C ASN A 26 11.18 2.25 -7.04
N LYS A 27 11.70 2.00 -5.83
CA LYS A 27 11.08 2.41 -4.56
C LYS A 27 11.71 3.70 -4.05
N GLN A 28 10.92 4.50 -3.35
CA GLN A 28 11.38 5.69 -2.63
C GLN A 28 10.93 5.62 -1.18
N HIS A 29 11.81 5.99 -0.25
CA HIS A 29 11.42 6.11 1.15
C HIS A 29 10.45 7.29 1.31
N ILE A 30 9.35 7.03 2.01
CA ILE A 30 8.44 8.05 2.53
C ILE A 30 8.51 8.03 4.05
N ARG A 31 8.22 9.17 4.67
CA ARG A 31 8.29 9.34 6.12
C ARG A 31 7.28 8.43 6.82
N ALA A 32 6.03 8.45 6.36
CA ALA A 32 4.96 7.66 6.97
C ALA A 32 3.81 7.43 6.00
N VAL A 33 3.01 6.40 6.32
CA VAL A 33 1.66 6.19 5.80
C VAL A 33 0.70 6.14 6.97
N ALA A 34 -0.46 6.76 6.80
CA ALA A 34 -1.55 6.76 7.77
C ALA A 34 -2.85 6.35 7.10
N LEU A 35 -3.66 5.54 7.78
CA LEU A 35 -5.02 5.19 7.39
C LEU A 35 -5.98 5.90 8.33
N THR A 36 -6.99 6.55 7.76
CA THR A 36 -8.12 7.15 8.48
C THR A 36 -9.42 6.44 8.11
N ASP A 37 -10.54 6.88 8.69
CA ASP A 37 -11.89 6.43 8.34
C ASP A 37 -12.28 6.65 6.87
N ARG A 38 -11.56 7.55 6.17
CA ARG A 38 -11.93 8.00 4.82
C ARG A 38 -10.76 8.13 3.83
N THR A 39 -9.52 8.15 4.30
CA THR A 39 -8.34 8.48 3.48
C THR A 39 -7.15 7.59 3.82
N LEU A 40 -6.40 7.18 2.79
CA LEU A 40 -5.00 6.77 2.95
C LEU A 40 -4.10 7.99 2.73
N ILE A 41 -3.30 8.34 3.73
CA ILE A 41 -2.46 9.53 3.75
C ILE A 41 -1.00 9.09 3.61
N LEU A 42 -0.31 9.60 2.58
CA LEU A 42 1.13 9.40 2.37
C LEU A 42 1.87 10.67 2.76
N VAL A 43 2.80 10.57 3.70
CA VAL A 43 3.61 11.69 4.18
C VAL A 43 5.06 11.50 3.77
N ASN A 44 5.63 12.53 3.15
CA ASN A 44 7.03 12.54 2.79
C ASN A 44 7.66 13.91 3.06
N ASP A 45 8.96 13.93 3.31
CA ASP A 45 9.71 15.17 3.44
C ASP A 45 10.59 15.33 2.18
N VAL A 46 10.32 16.36 1.39
CA VAL A 46 11.09 16.68 0.17
C VAL A 46 12.00 17.89 0.40
N ALA A 47 13.20 17.83 -0.20
CA ALA A 47 14.11 18.96 -0.19
C ALA A 47 13.60 20.05 -1.16
N THR A 48 13.34 21.24 -0.63
CA THR A 48 12.96 22.42 -1.40
C THR A 48 14.12 23.43 -1.30
N GLY A 49 15.21 23.16 -2.02
CA GLY A 49 16.46 23.93 -1.97
C GLY A 49 17.56 23.27 -1.11
N LEU A 50 18.69 23.97 -0.90
CA LEU A 50 19.90 23.39 -0.28
C LEU A 50 19.75 22.99 1.20
N PHE A 51 18.88 23.68 1.96
CA PHE A 51 18.78 23.48 3.42
C PHE A 51 17.34 23.40 3.95
N LYS A 52 16.33 23.53 3.08
CA LYS A 52 14.93 23.51 3.49
C LYS A 52 14.29 22.19 3.09
N ARG A 53 13.59 21.59 4.03
CA ARG A 53 12.72 20.43 3.79
C ARG A 53 11.28 20.86 4.00
N THR A 54 10.42 20.44 3.10
CA THR A 54 8.98 20.68 3.19
C THR A 54 8.29 19.33 3.34
N THR A 55 7.46 19.21 4.36
CA THR A 55 6.58 18.06 4.52
C THR A 55 5.46 18.14 3.50
N MET A 56 5.30 17.06 2.76
CA MET A 56 4.32 16.89 1.71
C MET A 56 3.37 15.76 2.09
N VAL A 57 2.08 16.06 2.00
CA VAL A 57 0.99 15.15 2.37
C VAL A 57 0.16 14.89 1.14
N LYS A 58 0.07 13.62 0.73
CA LYS A 58 -0.86 13.17 -0.30
C LYS A 58 -2.00 12.42 0.34
N ARG A 59 -3.21 12.82 -0.03
CA ARG A 59 -4.46 12.24 0.45
C ARG A 59 -5.06 11.40 -0.67
N CYS A 60 -5.23 10.10 -0.43
CA CYS A 60 -5.85 9.15 -1.34
C CYS A 60 -7.19 8.71 -0.73
N PRO A 61 -8.33 9.33 -1.11
CA PRO A 61 -9.64 8.98 -0.55
C PRO A 61 -9.98 7.51 -0.82
N LEU A 62 -10.37 6.76 0.22
CA LEU A 62 -10.66 5.33 0.13
C LEU A 62 -11.79 5.02 -0.87
N ARG A 63 -12.73 5.96 -1.06
CA ARG A 63 -13.80 5.87 -2.07
C ARG A 63 -13.30 5.76 -3.52
N ARG A 64 -12.05 6.15 -3.79
CA ARG A 64 -11.41 6.08 -5.13
C ARG A 64 -10.66 4.77 -5.35
N LEU A 65 -10.65 3.86 -4.38
CA LEU A 65 -10.09 2.52 -4.58
C LEU A 65 -10.92 1.79 -5.63
N GLN A 66 -10.24 1.11 -6.54
CA GLN A 66 -10.91 0.27 -7.52
C GLN A 66 -11.66 -0.86 -6.82
N ARG A 67 -12.77 -1.27 -7.42
CA ARG A 67 -13.62 -2.35 -6.94
C ARG A 67 -13.57 -3.53 -7.89
N SER A 68 -13.68 -4.73 -7.35
CA SER A 68 -13.80 -5.96 -8.14
C SER A 68 -15.17 -6.05 -8.81
N THR A 69 -15.34 -7.04 -9.68
CA THR A 69 -16.63 -7.37 -10.31
C THR A 69 -17.73 -7.73 -9.30
N HIS A 70 -17.35 -8.09 -8.06
CA HIS A 70 -18.27 -8.39 -6.95
C HIS A 70 -18.44 -7.21 -5.98
N ASP A 71 -18.07 -5.99 -6.39
CA ASP A 71 -18.19 -4.75 -5.60
C ASP A 71 -17.28 -4.69 -4.35
N GLU A 72 -16.27 -5.56 -4.28
CA GLU A 72 -15.31 -5.57 -3.17
C GLU A 72 -14.14 -4.61 -3.45
N VAL A 73 -13.77 -3.83 -2.44
CA VAL A 73 -12.63 -2.90 -2.51
C VAL A 73 -11.32 -3.67 -2.74
N GLN A 74 -10.57 -3.29 -3.77
CA GLN A 74 -9.31 -3.92 -4.10
C GLN A 74 -8.17 -3.35 -3.24
N ALA A 75 -7.76 -4.13 -2.25
CA ALA A 75 -6.53 -3.93 -1.49
C ALA A 75 -5.95 -5.30 -1.12
N PHE A 76 -4.72 -5.58 -1.57
CA PHE A 76 -4.14 -6.91 -1.43
C PHE A 76 -2.65 -6.88 -1.13
N ALA A 77 -2.20 -7.89 -0.38
CA ALA A 77 -0.78 -8.16 -0.17
C ALA A 77 -0.28 -9.09 -1.28
N GLY A 78 0.77 -8.66 -2.00
CA GLY A 78 1.45 -9.43 -3.03
C GLY A 78 2.82 -9.93 -2.57
N LYS A 79 3.35 -10.94 -3.27
CA LYS A 79 4.69 -11.51 -3.07
C LYS A 79 5.39 -11.77 -4.41
N LEU A 80 6.69 -11.48 -4.47
CA LEU A 80 7.59 -11.75 -5.60
C LEU A 80 8.98 -12.03 -5.02
N GLY A 81 9.48 -13.25 -5.24
CA GLY A 81 10.67 -13.73 -4.51
C GLY A 81 10.43 -13.61 -3.00
N ASP A 82 11.34 -12.96 -2.29
CA ASP A 82 11.21 -12.71 -0.84
C ASP A 82 10.60 -11.35 -0.49
N THR A 83 10.23 -10.55 -1.50
CA THR A 83 9.62 -9.23 -1.28
C THR A 83 8.11 -9.34 -1.17
N TRP A 84 7.55 -8.79 -0.09
CA TRP A 84 6.12 -8.58 0.10
C TRP A 84 5.77 -7.10 -0.06
N TRP A 85 4.63 -6.81 -0.68
CA TRP A 85 4.10 -5.45 -0.79
C TRP A 85 2.60 -5.41 -0.61
N LEU A 86 2.08 -4.24 -0.27
CA LEU A 86 0.68 -3.89 -0.35
C LEU A 86 0.42 -3.19 -1.68
N GLN A 87 -0.62 -3.60 -2.39
CA GLN A 87 -1.06 -3.00 -3.65
C GLN A 87 -2.47 -2.43 -3.51
N LEU A 88 -2.61 -1.16 -3.89
CA LEU A 88 -3.82 -0.37 -3.75
C LEU A 88 -4.10 0.33 -5.09
N PRO A 89 -4.85 -0.30 -6.00
CA PRO A 89 -5.30 0.35 -7.22
C PRO A 89 -6.36 1.41 -6.89
N PHE A 90 -6.05 2.67 -7.18
CA PHE A 90 -6.99 3.78 -7.21
C PHE A 90 -7.38 4.08 -8.66
N GLU A 91 -8.45 4.85 -8.85
CA GLU A 91 -8.79 5.40 -10.17
C GLU A 91 -7.61 6.22 -10.73
N GLY A 92 -6.97 5.70 -11.79
CA GLY A 92 -5.85 6.32 -12.51
C GLY A 92 -4.48 6.21 -11.82
N GLU A 93 -4.36 5.51 -10.70
CA GLU A 93 -3.11 5.40 -9.95
C GLU A 93 -2.97 4.04 -9.25
N LEU A 94 -1.74 3.54 -9.15
CA LEU A 94 -1.41 2.34 -8.37
C LEU A 94 -0.45 2.69 -7.24
N ILE A 95 -0.93 2.65 -5.99
CA ILE A 95 -0.07 2.78 -4.81
C ILE A 95 0.48 1.41 -4.43
N MET A 96 1.81 1.29 -4.40
CA MET A 96 2.51 0.10 -3.92
C MET A 96 3.35 0.47 -2.70
N LEU A 97 3.15 -0.23 -1.58
CA LEU A 97 3.88 0.01 -0.33
C LEU A 97 4.65 -1.25 0.07
N THR A 98 5.93 -1.10 0.40
CA THR A 98 6.73 -2.16 1.05
C THR A 98 7.04 -1.72 2.47
N PHE A 99 6.87 -2.64 3.41
CA PHE A 99 7.15 -2.44 4.84
C PHE A 99 8.44 -3.15 5.21
N GLU A 100 9.24 -2.55 6.09
CA GLU A 100 10.53 -3.10 6.50
C GLU A 100 10.37 -4.14 7.63
N ILE A 101 9.46 -3.88 8.58
CA ILE A 101 9.23 -4.74 9.74
C ILE A 101 8.11 -5.72 9.45
N SER A 102 8.41 -7.02 9.57
CA SER A 102 7.48 -8.12 9.31
C SER A 102 6.68 -7.96 8.00
N PRO A 103 7.35 -7.82 6.83
CA PRO A 103 6.74 -7.30 5.59
C PRO A 103 5.46 -8.00 5.17
N ARG A 104 5.43 -9.33 5.26
CA ARG A 104 4.25 -10.16 4.98
C ARG A 104 3.07 -9.79 5.87
N ARG A 105 3.26 -9.91 7.19
CA ARG A 105 2.21 -9.72 8.19
C ARG A 105 1.69 -8.29 8.16
N THR A 106 2.59 -7.33 7.98
CA THR A 106 2.25 -5.92 7.89
C THR A 106 1.43 -5.65 6.63
N ALA A 107 1.86 -6.14 5.45
CA ALA A 107 1.10 -5.97 4.21
C ALA A 107 -0.30 -6.61 4.28
N GLU A 108 -0.42 -7.84 4.79
CA GLU A 108 -1.70 -8.53 4.98
C GLU A 108 -2.63 -7.76 5.95
N ARG A 109 -2.09 -7.28 7.08
CA ARG A 109 -2.83 -6.47 8.06
C ARG A 109 -3.34 -5.17 7.45
N TRP A 110 -2.49 -4.46 6.73
CA TRP A 110 -2.85 -3.19 6.07
C TRP A 110 -3.90 -3.40 4.97
N ALA A 111 -3.77 -4.46 4.17
CA ALA A 111 -4.76 -4.80 3.13
C ALA A 111 -6.16 -5.03 3.72
N GLU A 112 -6.25 -5.83 4.79
CA GLU A 112 -7.50 -6.09 5.51
C GLU A 112 -8.07 -4.80 6.13
N ALA A 113 -7.24 -4.05 6.84
CA ALA A 113 -7.67 -2.81 7.50
C ALA A 113 -8.21 -1.78 6.51
N ILE A 114 -7.61 -1.65 5.33
CA ILE A 114 -8.08 -0.75 4.27
C ILE A 114 -9.43 -1.22 3.73
N ARG A 115 -9.62 -2.53 3.49
CA ARG A 115 -10.92 -3.07 3.05
C ARG A 115 -12.02 -2.80 4.09
N LEU A 116 -11.72 -3.06 5.36
CA LEU A 116 -12.66 -2.82 6.47
C LEU A 116 -12.97 -1.33 6.63
N ALA A 117 -11.97 -0.45 6.58
CA ALA A 117 -12.17 1.00 6.67
C ALA A 117 -13.00 1.53 5.50
N ALA A 118 -12.73 1.08 4.27
CA ALA A 118 -13.49 1.46 3.09
C ALA A 118 -14.95 0.95 3.11
N ALA A 119 -15.21 -0.14 3.85
CA ALA A 119 -16.56 -0.67 4.12
C ALA A 119 -17.24 -0.03 5.34
N GLY A 120 -16.58 0.89 6.05
CA GLY A 120 -17.09 1.49 7.28
C GLY A 120 -17.07 0.59 8.52
N ASN A 121 -16.41 -0.56 8.45
CA ASN A 121 -16.33 -1.54 9.54
C ASN A 121 -15.07 -1.35 10.39
N TYR A 122 -15.02 -0.23 11.13
CA TYR A 122 -13.83 0.15 11.90
C TYR A 122 -13.58 -0.72 13.12
N ALA A 123 -14.63 -1.26 13.73
CA ALA A 123 -14.54 -2.09 14.95
C ALA A 123 -13.80 -3.43 14.72
N ALA A 124 -13.80 -3.93 13.48
CA ALA A 124 -13.10 -5.16 13.10
C ALA A 124 -11.61 -4.96 12.81
N ILE A 125 -11.12 -3.71 12.77
CA ILE A 125 -9.75 -3.40 12.35
C ILE A 125 -8.77 -3.73 13.48
N ARG A 126 -7.79 -4.58 13.15
CA ARG A 126 -6.67 -4.93 14.04
C ARG A 126 -5.55 -3.90 13.88
N THR A 127 -5.46 -2.96 14.82
CA THR A 127 -4.47 -1.86 14.79
C THR A 127 -3.06 -2.29 15.20
N GLN A 128 -2.93 -3.36 15.99
CA GLN A 128 -1.64 -3.91 16.42
C GLN A 128 -1.38 -5.33 15.89
N GLY A 129 -0.10 -5.70 15.79
CA GLY A 129 0.35 -7.04 15.44
C GLY A 129 0.15 -8.07 16.56
N THR A 130 -0.81 -7.86 17.45
CA THR A 130 -1.08 -8.77 18.57
C THR A 130 -1.86 -9.96 18.03
N LEU A 131 -1.24 -11.15 18.05
CA LEU A 131 -2.04 -12.38 18.01
C LEU A 131 -2.92 -12.38 19.27
N PRO A 132 -4.17 -12.85 19.20
CA PRO A 132 -4.90 -13.23 20.41
C PRO A 132 -3.98 -14.11 21.28
N PRO A 133 -3.93 -13.92 22.61
CA PRO A 133 -3.06 -14.72 23.49
C PRO A 133 -3.28 -16.24 23.35
N GLU A 134 -4.45 -16.66 22.86
CA GLU A 134 -4.79 -18.05 22.56
C GLU A 134 -4.07 -18.63 21.32
N LEU A 135 -3.49 -17.80 20.46
CA LEU A 135 -2.79 -18.20 19.21
C LEU A 135 -1.28 -17.98 19.25
N ALA A 136 -0.75 -17.35 20.30
CA ALA A 136 0.70 -17.17 20.48
C ALA A 136 1.44 -18.49 20.79
N GLY A 137 0.72 -19.54 21.19
CA GLY A 137 1.28 -20.85 21.56
C GLY A 137 1.29 -21.93 20.48
N ILE A 138 0.84 -21.64 19.24
CA ILE A 138 0.66 -22.67 18.20
C ILE A 138 1.67 -22.53 17.03
N MET A 139 2.72 -21.73 17.19
CA MET A 139 3.66 -21.45 16.09
C MET A 139 5.03 -22.13 16.19
N ASP A 140 5.16 -23.19 17.00
CA ASP A 140 6.36 -24.03 17.03
C ASP A 140 6.14 -25.50 16.63
N SER A 141 4.95 -25.87 16.13
CA SER A 141 4.60 -27.28 15.87
C SER A 141 4.01 -27.58 14.49
N SER A 142 4.37 -26.82 13.45
CA SER A 142 3.94 -27.12 12.08
C SER A 142 5.06 -26.96 11.05
N ARG A 143 6.22 -27.58 11.31
CA ARG A 143 7.25 -27.83 10.29
C ARG A 143 7.29 -29.28 9.77
N ASP A 144 6.53 -30.22 10.35
CA ASP A 144 6.64 -31.66 10.02
C ASP A 144 5.36 -32.34 9.51
N LEU A 145 4.29 -31.62 9.16
CA LEU A 145 3.01 -32.25 8.76
C LEU A 145 2.50 -31.92 7.35
N ILE A 146 3.34 -31.37 6.47
CA ILE A 146 2.94 -31.04 5.08
C ILE A 146 3.48 -32.04 4.05
N ASP A 147 4.30 -33.01 4.47
CA ASP A 147 4.96 -33.97 3.55
C ASP A 147 4.20 -35.30 3.39
N SER A 148 2.89 -35.33 3.63
CA SER A 148 2.11 -36.58 3.55
C SER A 148 0.74 -36.48 2.88
N LEU A 149 0.34 -35.33 2.33
CA LEU A 149 -0.97 -35.21 1.68
C LEU A 149 -0.88 -34.38 0.41
N THR A 150 -0.42 -35.01 -0.69
CA THR A 150 -1.02 -34.91 -2.04
C THR A 150 -0.08 -35.50 -3.09
N GLY A 151 -0.09 -36.83 -3.22
CA GLY A 151 0.22 -37.45 -4.51
C GLY A 151 -0.89 -37.12 -5.50
N GLY A 152 -0.55 -36.58 -6.67
CA GLY A 152 -1.54 -36.27 -7.70
C GLY A 152 -0.97 -35.53 -8.91
N ARG A 153 -0.58 -36.31 -9.92
CA ARG A 153 -0.25 -35.87 -11.29
C ARG A 153 -1.25 -34.83 -11.82
N SER A 154 -0.76 -33.77 -12.48
CA SER A 154 -1.26 -33.23 -13.75
C SER A 154 -0.44 -32.00 -14.17
N SER A 155 0.50 -32.20 -15.08
CA SER A 155 1.15 -31.10 -15.82
C SER A 155 0.20 -30.56 -16.89
N LYS A 156 0.33 -29.25 -17.16
CA LYS A 156 -0.06 -28.51 -18.37
C LYS A 156 -1.40 -27.76 -18.31
N ARG A 157 -1.31 -26.44 -18.08
CA ARG A 157 -1.52 -25.43 -19.13
C ARG A 157 -0.94 -24.09 -18.71
N ILE A 158 -0.11 -23.57 -19.61
CA ILE A 158 0.42 -22.21 -19.65
C ILE A 158 -0.77 -21.27 -19.87
N SER A 159 -0.88 -20.24 -19.06
CA SER A 159 -1.70 -19.07 -19.33
C SER A 159 -0.88 -17.86 -18.87
N GLU A 160 -0.31 -17.20 -19.87
CA GLU A 160 0.42 -15.95 -19.81
C GLU A 160 -0.55 -14.85 -19.36
N PRO A 161 -0.31 -14.11 -18.25
CA PRO A 161 -1.10 -12.93 -17.98
C PRO A 161 -0.53 -11.75 -18.77
N GLU A 162 -1.45 -11.11 -19.47
CA GLU A 162 -1.34 -9.90 -20.27
C GLU A 162 -0.38 -8.84 -19.71
N ARG A 163 0.27 -8.12 -20.63
CA ARG A 163 1.14 -6.97 -20.39
C ARG A 163 0.41 -5.95 -19.51
N GLN A 164 0.66 -6.00 -18.21
CA GLN A 164 0.25 -4.95 -17.29
C GLN A 164 0.98 -3.67 -17.70
N ASP A 165 0.22 -2.64 -18.02
CA ASP A 165 0.72 -1.28 -18.18
C ASP A 165 1.60 -0.92 -16.99
N ALA A 166 2.92 -0.91 -17.22
CA ALA A 166 3.90 -0.86 -16.16
C ALA A 166 3.69 0.41 -15.32
N SER A 167 3.27 0.23 -14.07
CA SER A 167 3.21 1.31 -13.11
C SER A 167 4.63 1.80 -12.83
N VAL A 168 4.85 3.11 -12.87
CA VAL A 168 6.14 3.74 -12.60
C VAL A 168 6.01 4.72 -11.44
N THR A 169 7.12 4.96 -10.76
CA THR A 169 7.23 6.01 -9.75
C THR A 169 8.35 6.96 -10.15
N VAL A 170 8.00 8.22 -10.39
CA VAL A 170 8.95 9.27 -10.78
C VAL A 170 8.86 10.42 -9.79
N LYS A 171 9.85 11.31 -9.80
CA LYS A 171 9.76 12.55 -9.02
C LYS A 171 9.04 13.63 -9.81
N CYS A 172 8.26 14.44 -9.12
CA CYS A 172 7.63 15.59 -9.73
C CYS A 172 8.69 16.57 -10.23
N VAL A 173 8.56 17.10 -11.45
CA VAL A 173 9.51 18.08 -11.99
C VAL A 173 9.40 19.45 -11.30
N GLY A 174 8.24 19.77 -10.73
CA GLY A 174 8.00 21.02 -10.01
C GLY A 174 8.46 20.99 -8.55
N CYS A 175 8.04 19.96 -7.80
CA CYS A 175 8.26 19.90 -6.34
C CYS A 175 9.08 18.70 -5.86
N HIS A 176 9.55 17.83 -6.76
CA HIS A 176 10.28 16.59 -6.45
C HIS A 176 9.52 15.55 -5.63
N ALA A 177 8.22 15.73 -5.39
CA ALA A 177 7.38 14.74 -4.73
C ALA A 177 7.32 13.42 -5.52
N PRO A 178 7.23 12.25 -4.86
CA PRO A 178 7.01 11.00 -5.56
C PRO A 178 5.62 11.00 -6.20
N LEU A 179 5.57 10.74 -7.51
CA LEU A 179 4.35 10.54 -8.28
C LEU A 179 4.32 9.09 -8.77
N THR A 180 3.19 8.43 -8.58
CA THR A 180 2.97 7.07 -9.06
C THR A 180 1.81 7.06 -10.06
N GLY A 181 1.87 6.14 -11.02
CA GLY A 181 0.83 5.97 -12.03
C GLY A 181 1.32 5.11 -13.19
N HIS A 182 0.54 5.06 -14.26
CA HIS A 182 0.87 4.24 -15.43
C HIS A 182 1.83 4.96 -16.36
N ARG A 183 2.82 4.24 -16.89
CA ARG A 183 3.77 4.79 -17.86
C ARG A 183 3.04 5.37 -19.07
N GLY A 184 3.43 6.57 -19.49
CA GLY A 184 2.83 7.28 -20.63
C GLY A 184 1.56 8.06 -20.31
N THR A 185 1.07 8.02 -19.06
CA THR A 185 -0.08 8.85 -18.64
C THR A 185 0.38 10.22 -18.15
N THR A 186 -0.38 11.26 -18.50
CA THR A 186 -0.20 12.59 -17.92
C THR A 186 -0.92 12.64 -16.58
N VAL A 187 -0.14 12.81 -15.50
CA VAL A 187 -0.67 12.99 -14.15
C VAL A 187 -0.45 14.43 -13.70
N THR A 188 -1.42 14.97 -12.97
CA THR A 188 -1.27 16.25 -12.28
C THR A 188 -0.76 15.99 -10.87
N CYS A 189 0.36 16.63 -10.52
CA CYS A 189 0.95 16.52 -9.20
C CYS A 189 -0.04 17.03 -8.14
N SER A 190 -0.50 16.15 -7.26
CA SER A 190 -1.42 16.51 -6.16
C SER A 190 -0.82 17.46 -5.12
N TYR A 191 0.48 17.77 -5.23
CA TYR A 191 1.20 18.60 -4.27
C TYR A 191 1.49 20.02 -4.76
N CYS A 192 1.69 20.22 -6.07
CA CYS A 192 2.05 21.51 -6.64
C CYS A 192 1.38 21.80 -7.99
N ASP A 193 0.36 21.01 -8.33
CA ASP A 193 -0.47 21.11 -9.54
C ASP A 193 0.29 21.04 -10.87
N THR A 194 1.56 20.65 -10.85
CA THR A 194 2.37 20.48 -12.06
C THR A 194 1.91 19.24 -12.82
N ALA A 195 1.49 19.43 -14.07
CA ALA A 195 1.20 18.34 -14.99
C ALA A 195 2.49 17.77 -15.58
N GLN A 196 2.66 16.44 -15.54
CA GLN A 196 3.78 15.75 -16.17
C GLN A 196 3.40 14.36 -16.66
N THR A 197 4.09 13.88 -17.68
CA THR A 197 3.93 12.51 -18.17
C THR A 197 4.88 11.57 -17.43
N LEU A 198 4.36 10.42 -17.01
CA LEU A 198 5.07 9.37 -16.27
C LEU A 198 5.90 8.44 -17.17
#